data_AF-A0A968XJ63-F1
#
_entry.id   AF-A0A968XJ63-F1
#
_cell.length_a   1.000
_cell.length_b   1.000
_cell.length_c   1.000
_cell.angle_alpha   90.00
_cell.angle_beta   90.00
_cell.angle_gamma   90.00
#
_symmetry.space_group_name_H-M   'P 1'
#
loop_
_entity.id
_entity.type
_entity.pdbx_description
1 polymer ?
#
loop_
_entity_poly.entity_id
_entity_poly.type
_entity_poly.pdbx_seq_one_letter_code
_entity_poly.pdbx_strand_id
1 'polypeptide(L)'
;MFDIASSEFFLVLLIALVVIGPKDLPKVLRVVGKWVGKGRAIVAQFRAGIDDMVRESELKELEEKWKKQNEDIMREYPQSVPPESGEDEAVKKEPQLPLSSNDGPQTKEQGVS
;
A
#
# COMPACT_ATOMS: atom_id res chain seq x y z
N MET A 1 -21.36 -7.32 -9.33
CA MET A 1 -20.85 -8.61 -9.87
C MET A 1 -20.12 -9.47 -8.82
N PHE A 2 -20.31 -9.24 -7.52
CA PHE A 2 -19.57 -9.91 -6.43
C PHE A 2 -20.44 -10.81 -5.52
N ASP A 3 -21.76 -10.69 -5.55
CA ASP A 3 -22.68 -11.59 -4.84
C ASP A 3 -22.62 -13.03 -5.33
N ILE A 4 -22.36 -13.20 -6.62
CA ILE A 4 -22.26 -14.48 -7.30
C ILE A 4 -20.99 -15.23 -6.83
N ALA A 5 -19.83 -14.57 -6.88
CA ALA A 5 -18.54 -15.17 -6.48
C ALA A 5 -18.52 -15.67 -5.02
N SER A 6 -19.16 -14.95 -4.11
CA SER A 6 -19.23 -15.32 -2.69
C SER A 6 -20.03 -16.62 -2.50
N SER A 7 -21.21 -16.68 -3.10
CA SER A 7 -22.13 -17.83 -2.97
C SER A 7 -21.59 -19.09 -3.69
N GLU A 8 -20.93 -18.92 -4.83
CA GLU A 8 -20.29 -20.02 -5.55
C GLU A 8 -19.08 -20.58 -4.81
N PHE A 9 -18.30 -19.72 -4.14
CA PHE A 9 -17.21 -20.19 -3.29
C PHE A 9 -17.73 -21.08 -2.14
N PHE A 10 -18.86 -20.73 -1.53
CA PHE A 10 -19.52 -21.58 -0.54
C PHE A 10 -20.01 -22.91 -1.12
N LEU A 11 -20.57 -22.91 -2.33
CA LEU A 11 -21.01 -24.14 -3.00
C LEU A 11 -19.82 -25.07 -3.30
N VAL A 12 -18.73 -24.52 -3.82
CA VAL A 12 -17.49 -25.29 -4.07
C VAL A 12 -16.91 -25.84 -2.77
N LEU A 13 -16.89 -25.04 -1.70
CA LEU A 13 -16.45 -25.49 -0.38
C LEU A 13 -17.30 -26.66 0.13
N LEU A 14 -18.62 -26.58 -0.03
CA LEU A 14 -19.54 -27.65 0.37
C LEU A 14 -19.28 -28.93 -0.44
N ILE A 15 -19.16 -28.84 -1.75
CA ILE A 15 -18.85 -29.98 -2.62
C ILE A 15 -17.49 -30.59 -2.24
N ALA A 16 -16.48 -29.76 -2.02
CA ALA A 16 -15.15 -30.22 -1.59
C ALA A 16 -15.22 -30.97 -0.25
N LEU A 17 -16.02 -30.50 0.71
CA LEU A 17 -16.23 -31.19 1.99
C LEU A 17 -16.94 -32.54 1.82
N VAL A 18 -17.88 -32.66 0.87
CA VAL A 18 -18.57 -33.92 0.59
C VAL A 18 -17.63 -34.92 -0.09
N VAL A 19 -16.87 -34.48 -1.09
CA VAL A 19 -15.99 -35.35 -1.89
C VAL A 19 -14.75 -35.78 -1.11
N ILE A 20 -14.07 -34.82 -0.46
CA ILE A 20 -12.83 -35.09 0.28
C ILE A 20 -13.15 -35.59 1.69
N GLY A 21 -14.28 -35.15 2.26
CA GLY A 21 -14.63 -35.39 3.66
C GLY A 21 -14.11 -34.28 4.58
N PRO A 22 -14.90 -33.83 5.58
CA PRO A 22 -14.51 -32.75 6.49
C PRO A 22 -13.32 -33.12 7.39
N LYS A 23 -13.09 -34.42 7.63
CA LYS A 23 -11.95 -34.91 8.44
C LYS A 23 -10.63 -34.95 7.67
N ASP A 24 -10.69 -35.03 6.34
CA ASP A 24 -9.50 -35.12 5.49
C ASP A 24 -9.12 -33.78 4.88
N LEU A 25 -10.06 -32.84 4.74
CA LEU A 25 -9.77 -31.43 4.39
C LEU A 25 -8.61 -30.83 5.23
N PRO A 26 -8.58 -30.90 6.57
CA PRO A 26 -7.46 -30.36 7.36
C PRO A 26 -6.13 -31.12 7.16
N LYS A 27 -6.16 -32.36 6.68
CA LYS A 27 -4.93 -33.07 6.29
C LYS A 27 -4.44 -32.56 4.94
N VAL A 28 -5.34 -32.38 3.97
CA VAL A 28 -5.02 -31.84 2.64
C VAL A 28 -4.47 -30.42 2.75
N LEU A 29 -5.10 -29.54 3.54
CA LEU A 29 -4.59 -28.19 3.78
C LEU A 29 -3.18 -28.20 4.37
N ARG A 30 -2.85 -29.14 5.27
CA ARG A 30 -1.49 -29.28 5.81
C ARG A 30 -0.50 -29.73 4.75
N VAL A 31 -0.89 -30.64 3.84
CA VAL A 31 -0.02 -31.08 2.74
C VAL A 31 0.21 -29.91 1.78
N VAL A 32 -0.86 -29.27 1.30
CA VAL A 32 -0.76 -28.10 0.41
C VAL A 32 0.05 -26.99 1.07
N GLY A 33 -0.21 -26.68 2.34
CA GLY A 33 0.53 -25.67 3.10
C GLY A 33 2.03 -25.98 3.22
N LYS A 34 2.41 -27.26 3.41
CA LYS A 34 3.82 -27.66 3.39
C LYS A 34 4.46 -27.45 2.02
N TRP A 35 3.74 -27.72 0.93
CA TRP A 35 4.24 -27.52 -0.43
C TRP A 35 4.37 -26.04 -0.78
N VAL A 36 3.36 -25.23 -0.46
CA VAL A 36 3.40 -23.77 -0.62
C VAL A 36 4.51 -23.16 0.23
N GLY A 37 4.67 -23.62 1.48
CA GLY A 37 5.74 -23.17 2.37
C GLY A 37 7.13 -23.46 1.81
N LYS A 38 7.35 -24.66 1.27
CA LYS A 38 8.60 -25.02 0.58
C LYS A 38 8.84 -24.15 -0.66
N GLY A 39 7.80 -23.96 -1.49
CA GLY A 39 7.89 -23.07 -2.65
C GLY A 39 8.23 -21.62 -2.25
N ARG A 40 7.62 -21.11 -1.17
CA ARG A 40 7.92 -19.77 -0.65
C ARG A 40 9.34 -19.65 -0.12
N ALA A 41 9.89 -20.69 0.51
CA ALA A 41 11.29 -20.71 0.94
C ALA A 41 12.25 -20.66 -0.25
N ILE A 42 11.95 -21.40 -1.32
CA ILE A 42 12.73 -21.34 -2.57
C ILE A 42 12.65 -19.95 -3.19
N VAL A 43 11.46 -19.35 -3.28
CA VAL A 43 11.29 -17.97 -3.79
C VAL A 43 12.01 -16.95 -2.91
N ALA A 44 12.05 -17.14 -1.59
CA ALA A 44 12.78 -16.25 -0.69
C ALA A 44 14.30 -16.31 -0.95
N GLN A 45 14.84 -17.49 -1.23
CA GLN A 45 16.25 -17.64 -1.63
C GLN A 45 16.53 -17.02 -3.01
N PHE A 46 15.61 -17.19 -3.96
CA PHE A 46 15.69 -16.52 -5.25
C PHE A 46 15.63 -15.00 -5.12
N ARG A 47 14.76 -14.47 -4.27
CA ARG A 47 14.71 -13.03 -3.98
C ARG A 47 16.02 -12.53 -3.39
N ALA A 48 16.62 -13.27 -2.46
CA ALA A 48 17.92 -12.90 -1.88
C ALA A 48 19.03 -12.88 -2.95
N GLY A 49 19.13 -13.90 -3.81
CA GLY A 49 20.12 -13.93 -4.89
C GLY A 49 19.82 -12.95 -6.03
N ILE A 50 18.55 -12.64 -6.29
CA ILE A 50 18.15 -11.60 -7.23
C ILE A 50 18.44 -10.23 -6.63
N ASP A 51 18.22 -9.96 -5.34
CA ASP A 51 18.54 -8.65 -4.72
C ASP A 51 20.02 -8.29 -4.91
N ASP A 52 20.91 -9.28 -4.83
CA ASP A 52 22.34 -9.10 -5.13
C ASP A 52 22.64 -8.76 -6.61
N MET A 53 21.85 -9.26 -7.56
CA MET A 53 22.01 -9.02 -9.01
C MET A 53 21.24 -7.79 -9.52
N VAL A 54 20.00 -7.62 -9.06
CA VAL A 54 19.08 -6.53 -9.39
C VAL A 54 19.61 -5.20 -8.88
N ARG A 55 20.28 -5.18 -7.74
CA ARG A 55 20.95 -3.97 -7.26
C ARG A 55 22.01 -3.46 -8.24
N GLU A 56 22.60 -4.30 -9.09
CA GLU A 56 23.50 -3.82 -10.14
C GLU A 56 22.80 -3.44 -11.44
N SER A 57 21.72 -4.13 -11.83
CA SER A 57 21.04 -3.91 -13.12
C SER A 57 19.88 -2.92 -13.04
N GLU A 58 19.03 -2.97 -12.02
CA GLU A 58 17.93 -2.02 -11.84
C GLU A 58 18.45 -0.64 -11.41
N LEU A 59 19.54 -0.55 -10.63
CA LEU A 59 20.13 0.76 -10.33
C LEU A 59 20.64 1.45 -11.60
N LYS A 60 21.29 0.72 -12.51
CA LYS A 60 21.80 1.29 -13.76
C LYS A 60 20.69 1.72 -14.71
N GLU A 61 19.64 0.90 -14.86
CA GLU A 61 18.51 1.24 -15.72
C GLU A 61 17.59 2.32 -15.13
N LEU A 62 17.40 2.35 -13.80
CA LEU A 62 16.72 3.47 -13.12
C LEU A 62 17.54 4.74 -13.23
N GLU A 63 18.86 4.67 -13.06
CA GLU A 63 19.75 5.84 -13.18
C GLU A 63 19.74 6.41 -14.60
N GLU A 64 19.80 5.57 -15.64
CA GLU A 64 19.66 6.03 -17.03
C GLU A 64 18.28 6.65 -17.31
N LYS A 65 17.20 6.01 -16.83
CA LYS A 65 15.83 6.54 -17.01
C LYS A 65 15.64 7.86 -16.26
N TRP A 66 16.15 7.96 -15.04
CA TRP A 66 16.12 9.18 -14.24
C TRP A 66 16.93 10.29 -14.90
N LYS A 67 18.15 9.98 -15.36
CA LYS A 67 19.03 10.95 -16.00
C LYS A 67 18.43 11.49 -17.30
N LYS A 68 17.84 10.63 -18.14
CA LYS A 68 17.07 11.06 -19.32
C LYS A 68 15.88 11.94 -18.95
N GLN A 69 15.06 11.53 -17.98
CA GLN A 69 13.94 12.35 -17.51
C GLN A 69 14.40 13.70 -16.98
N ASN A 70 15.48 13.73 -16.22
CA ASN A 70 16.05 14.96 -15.66
C ASN A 70 16.63 15.86 -16.76
N GLU A 71 17.34 15.29 -17.74
CA GLU A 71 17.81 16.02 -18.92
C GLU A 71 16.66 16.60 -19.75
N ASP A 72 15.58 15.84 -19.95
CA ASP A 72 14.38 16.30 -20.64
C ASP A 72 13.68 17.43 -19.86
N ILE A 73 13.54 17.31 -18.53
CA ILE A 73 13.00 18.37 -17.66
C ILE A 73 13.88 19.63 -17.70
N MET A 74 15.20 19.50 -17.66
CA MET A 74 16.14 20.63 -17.75
C MET A 74 16.15 21.29 -19.13
N ARG A 75 15.85 20.52 -20.19
CA ARG A 75 15.74 21.02 -21.56
C ARG A 75 14.41 21.74 -21.80
N GLU A 76 13.34 21.26 -21.19
CA GLU A 76 12.00 21.85 -21.28
C GLU A 76 11.85 23.06 -20.33
N TYR A 77 12.64 23.11 -19.25
CA TYR A 77 12.69 24.22 -18.30
C TYR A 77 14.14 24.64 -17.94
N PRO A 78 14.81 25.44 -18.80
CA PRO A 78 16.15 25.94 -18.49
C PRO A 78 16.10 27.01 -17.37
N GLN A 79 16.40 26.55 -16.14
CA GLN A 79 16.81 27.27 -14.91
C GLN A 79 15.76 28.05 -14.09
N SER A 80 15.53 27.60 -12.85
CA SER A 80 15.90 28.33 -11.60
C SER A 80 15.35 27.61 -10.35
N VAL A 81 16.02 26.55 -9.89
CA VAL A 81 15.88 26.14 -8.49
C VAL A 81 17.28 25.74 -7.99
N PRO A 82 17.94 26.56 -7.15
CA PRO A 82 19.16 26.15 -6.45
C PRO A 82 18.89 24.89 -5.62
N PRO A 83 19.92 24.09 -5.29
CA PRO A 83 19.76 23.02 -4.32
C PRO A 83 19.41 23.65 -2.98
N GLU A 84 18.13 23.62 -2.61
CA GLU A 84 17.69 23.96 -1.26
C GLU A 84 18.12 22.81 -0.34
N SER A 85 19.38 22.87 0.08
CA SER A 85 19.80 22.38 1.38
C SER A 85 19.18 23.30 2.43
N GLY A 86 18.04 22.91 2.97
CA GLY A 86 17.33 23.59 4.05
C GLY A 86 16.08 22.77 4.37
N GLU A 87 16.14 21.94 5.40
CA GLU A 87 15.45 22.22 6.67
C GLU A 87 13.97 21.82 6.65
N ASP A 88 13.66 20.94 7.60
CA ASP A 88 12.36 20.38 7.91
C ASP A 88 11.28 21.45 8.11
N GLU A 89 10.49 21.76 7.08
CA GLU A 89 9.24 22.50 7.24
C GLU A 89 8.08 21.62 6.76
N ALA A 90 7.60 20.83 7.72
CA ALA A 90 6.36 20.08 7.66
C ALA A 90 5.16 21.04 7.50
N VAL A 91 4.84 21.44 6.27
CA VAL A 91 3.63 22.20 5.97
C VAL A 91 2.45 21.23 5.84
N LYS A 92 1.90 20.89 7.01
CA LYS A 92 0.54 20.38 7.21
C LYS A 92 -0.45 21.39 6.61
N LYS A 93 -0.97 21.10 5.41
CA LYS A 93 -2.14 21.79 4.85
C LYS A 93 -3.31 20.81 4.75
N GLU A 94 -4.06 20.70 5.84
CA GLU A 94 -5.42 20.14 5.80
C GLU A 94 -6.37 21.17 5.14
N PRO A 95 -7.19 20.79 4.14
CA PRO A 95 -8.15 21.70 3.51
C PRO A 95 -9.31 22.00 4.48
N GLN A 96 -9.43 23.25 4.90
CA GLN A 96 -10.61 23.71 5.65
C GLN A 96 -11.76 23.98 4.67
N LEU A 97 -12.85 23.20 4.77
CA LEU A 97 -14.15 23.62 4.27
C LEU A 97 -15.02 24.13 5.44
N PRO A 98 -15.76 25.24 5.24
CA PRO A 98 -16.41 25.99 6.30
C PRO A 98 -17.80 25.42 6.56
N LEU A 99 -18.17 25.13 7.82
CA LEU A 99 -19.56 25.21 8.28
C LEU A 99 -19.58 25.05 9.81
N SER A 100 -19.83 26.14 10.53
CA SER A 100 -20.86 26.24 11.58
C SER A 100 -20.52 27.40 12.50
N SER A 101 -21.04 28.56 12.12
CA SER A 101 -21.32 29.67 13.01
C SER A 101 -22.09 29.19 14.24
N ASN A 102 -21.48 29.31 15.42
CA ASN A 102 -22.20 29.51 16.67
C ASN A 102 -21.42 30.50 17.54
N ASP A 103 -21.59 31.77 17.21
CA ASP A 103 -21.29 32.87 18.11
C ASP A 103 -22.25 32.78 19.30
N GLY A 104 -21.69 32.54 20.49
CA GLY A 104 -22.34 32.88 21.74
C GLY A 104 -21.37 33.67 22.61
N PRO A 105 -21.53 34.99 22.70
CA PRO A 105 -21.10 35.70 23.90
C PRO A 105 -22.19 36.66 24.39
N GLN A 106 -22.81 36.34 25.53
CA GLN A 106 -23.57 37.29 26.36
C GLN A 106 -23.45 36.79 27.82
N THR A 107 -22.44 37.20 28.61
CA THR A 107 -22.44 38.35 29.52
C THR A 107 -23.73 38.60 30.33
N LYS A 108 -23.53 38.69 31.66
CA LYS A 108 -24.34 39.34 32.72
C LYS A 108 -25.38 38.48 33.45
N GLU A 109 -24.93 37.81 34.51
CA GLU A 109 -25.77 37.61 35.69
C GLU A 109 -25.68 38.88 36.56
N GLN A 110 -26.78 39.66 36.57
CA GLN A 110 -27.09 40.62 37.62
C GLN A 110 -27.96 39.91 38.66
N GLY A 111 -27.57 39.98 39.93
CA GLY A 111 -28.39 39.49 41.04
C GLY A 111 -29.48 40.50 41.44
N VAL A 112 -30.58 40.01 42.01
CA VAL A 112 -31.50 40.77 42.87
C VAL A 112 -32.19 39.80 43.83
N SER A 113 -32.23 40.23 45.10
CA SER A 113 -33.14 39.96 46.23
C SER A 113 -34.04 38.74 46.24
#